data_AF-A0A833D668-F1
#
_entry.id   AF-A0A833D668-F1
#
_cell.length_a   1.000
_cell.length_b   1.000
_cell.length_c   1.000
_cell.angle_alpha   90.00
_cell.angle_beta   90.00
_cell.angle_gamma   90.00
#
_symmetry.space_group_name_H-M   'P 1'
#
loop_
_entity.id
_entity.type
_entity.pdbx_description
1 polymer ?
#
loop_
_entity_poly.entity_id
_entity_poly.type
_entity_poly.pdbx_seq_one_letter_code
_entity_poly.pdbx_strand_id
1 'polypeptide(L)'
;MAKLPNADLAIIEPEKILDYLLSDSHPVGRHKAAFFKTFGFRRSNPDFLHRALIEHGKSHDIVRTTTTNFGEKFELSGPLVSPDGRLSIVRSVWIIYKGEEIPRFVTAIPD
;
A
#
# COMPACT_ATOMS: atom_id res chain seq x y z
N MET A 1 18.51 9.23 0.38
CA MET A 1 17.52 8.26 -0.16
C MET A 1 16.25 9.04 -0.51
N ALA A 2 15.48 8.61 -1.51
CA ALA A 2 14.35 9.37 -2.05
C ALA A 2 13.02 8.94 -1.40
N LYS A 3 12.15 9.90 -1.06
CA LYS A 3 10.81 9.67 -0.48
C LYS A 3 9.73 9.80 -1.55
N LEU A 4 8.56 9.20 -1.29
CA LEU A 4 7.38 9.38 -2.12
C LEU A 4 7.04 10.89 -2.23
N PRO A 5 6.99 11.48 -3.43
CA PRO A 5 6.62 12.89 -3.58
C PRO A 5 5.22 13.13 -3.03
N ASN A 6 4.99 14.25 -2.35
CA ASN A 6 3.68 14.65 -1.81
C ASN A 6 2.98 13.55 -0.98
N ALA A 7 3.74 12.75 -0.23
CA ALA A 7 3.20 11.65 0.58
C ALA A 7 2.13 12.08 1.59
N ASP A 8 2.13 13.34 2.02
CA ASP A 8 1.08 13.89 2.89
C ASP A 8 -0.28 14.04 2.20
N LEU A 9 -0.30 14.08 0.88
CA LEU A 9 -1.52 14.10 0.06
C LEU A 9 -1.92 12.70 -0.43
N ALA A 10 -1.20 11.65 -0.02
CA ALA A 10 -1.40 10.30 -0.54
C ALA A 10 -2.82 9.77 -0.26
N ILE A 11 -3.42 9.13 -1.26
CA ILE A 11 -4.78 8.59 -1.21
C ILE A 11 -4.77 7.08 -1.42
N ILE A 12 -5.55 6.38 -0.59
CA ILE A 12 -5.89 4.97 -0.78
C ILE A 12 -7.41 4.89 -0.93
N GLU A 13 -7.90 4.49 -2.09
CA GLU A 13 -9.34 4.27 -2.28
C GLU A 13 -9.82 3.10 -1.40
N PRO A 14 -10.96 3.21 -0.69
CA PRO A 14 -11.44 2.17 0.23
C PRO A 14 -11.56 0.78 -0.42
N GLU A 15 -11.91 0.74 -1.70
CA GLU A 15 -12.01 -0.45 -2.55
C GLU A 15 -10.67 -1.22 -2.63
N LYS A 16 -9.54 -0.51 -2.60
CA LYS A 16 -8.20 -1.15 -2.56
C LYS A 16 -7.98 -1.94 -1.28
N ILE A 17 -8.54 -1.48 -0.18
CA ILE A 17 -8.45 -2.17 1.11
C ILE A 17 -9.46 -3.30 1.17
N LEU A 18 -10.74 -2.97 1.01
CA LEU A 18 -11.83 -3.92 1.23
C LEU A 18 -11.94 -4.91 0.08
N ASP A 19 -12.00 -4.45 -1.16
CA ASP A 19 -12.37 -5.32 -2.28
C ASP A 19 -11.17 -5.99 -2.93
N TYR A 20 -9.96 -5.57 -2.56
CA TYR A 20 -8.70 -6.14 -3.04
C TYR A 20 -7.80 -6.73 -1.95
N LEU A 21 -7.21 -5.92 -1.05
CA LEU A 21 -6.20 -6.39 -0.10
C LEU A 21 -6.75 -7.30 1.01
N LEU A 22 -7.98 -7.07 1.45
CA LEU A 22 -8.67 -7.87 2.48
C LEU A 22 -9.85 -8.67 1.91
N SER A 23 -9.84 -8.91 0.60
CA SER A 23 -10.86 -9.70 -0.08
C SER A 23 -10.44 -11.16 -0.24
N ASP A 24 -11.22 -12.07 0.34
CA ASP A 24 -11.01 -13.51 0.22
C ASP A 24 -11.48 -14.07 -1.13
N SER A 25 -12.43 -13.38 -1.78
CA SER A 25 -13.03 -13.79 -3.03
C SER A 25 -12.31 -13.23 -4.26
N HIS A 26 -11.45 -12.21 -4.10
CA HIS A 26 -10.76 -11.60 -5.24
C HIS A 26 -9.77 -12.59 -5.87
N PRO A 27 -9.86 -12.89 -7.18
CA PRO A 27 -9.09 -13.98 -7.81
C PRO A 27 -7.57 -13.79 -7.69
N VAL A 28 -7.10 -12.54 -7.66
CA VAL A 28 -5.68 -12.17 -7.48
C VAL A 28 -5.37 -11.69 -6.05
N GLY A 29 -6.40 -11.25 -5.31
CA GLY A 29 -6.25 -10.55 -4.03
C GLY A 29 -6.24 -11.49 -2.84
N ARG A 30 -6.89 -12.67 -2.96
CA ARG A 30 -7.04 -13.66 -1.89
C ARG A 30 -5.74 -14.03 -1.16
N HIS A 31 -4.62 -14.14 -1.89
CA HIS A 31 -3.33 -14.50 -1.30
C HIS A 31 -2.74 -13.36 -0.45
N LYS A 32 -3.04 -12.10 -0.81
CA LYS A 32 -2.71 -10.92 -0.01
C LYS A 32 -3.60 -10.84 1.22
N ALA A 33 -4.89 -11.10 1.06
CA ALA A 33 -5.83 -11.14 2.18
C ALA A 33 -5.42 -12.19 3.22
N ALA A 34 -5.04 -13.39 2.79
CA ALA A 34 -4.51 -14.41 3.68
C ALA A 34 -3.30 -13.91 4.47
N PHE A 35 -2.32 -13.29 3.80
CA PHE A 35 -1.14 -12.72 4.44
C PHE A 35 -1.49 -11.64 5.47
N PHE A 36 -2.20 -10.57 5.08
CA PHE A 36 -2.53 -9.46 5.99
C PHE A 36 -3.36 -9.94 7.18
N LYS A 37 -4.22 -10.95 6.98
CA LYS A 37 -4.96 -11.56 8.08
C LYS A 37 -4.07 -12.27 9.09
N THR A 38 -2.95 -12.86 8.68
CA THR A 38 -2.02 -13.47 9.65
C THR A 38 -1.48 -12.42 10.63
N PHE A 39 -1.36 -11.16 10.21
CA PHE A 39 -0.90 -10.01 11.00
C PHE A 39 -2.03 -9.25 11.73
N GLY A 40 -3.23 -9.82 11.78
CA GLY A 40 -4.35 -9.23 12.53
C GLY A 40 -5.16 -8.19 11.76
N PHE A 41 -4.85 -7.86 10.50
CA PHE A 41 -5.70 -7.00 9.68
C PHE A 41 -7.02 -7.70 9.34
N ARG A 42 -8.15 -6.98 9.42
CA ARG A 42 -9.49 -7.53 9.24
C ARG A 42 -10.38 -6.55 8.47
N ARG A 43 -11.31 -7.08 7.67
CA ARG A 43 -12.35 -6.28 6.99
C ARG A 43 -13.26 -5.53 7.96
N SER A 44 -13.45 -6.05 9.17
CA SER A 44 -14.25 -5.39 10.22
C SER A 44 -13.57 -4.16 10.80
N ASN A 45 -12.27 -3.96 10.55
CA ASN A 45 -11.54 -2.76 10.94
C ASN A 45 -10.49 -2.39 9.88
N PRO A 46 -10.95 -1.93 8.70
CA PRO A 46 -10.08 -1.69 7.55
C PRO A 46 -9.15 -0.48 7.76
N ASP A 47 -9.53 0.43 8.67
CA ASP A 47 -8.79 1.64 9.00
C ASP A 47 -7.38 1.36 9.54
N PHE A 48 -7.16 0.19 10.15
CA PHE A 48 -5.82 -0.22 10.55
C PHE A 48 -4.90 -0.42 9.34
N LEU A 49 -5.36 -1.12 8.30
CA LEU A 49 -4.54 -1.35 7.12
C LEU A 49 -4.36 -0.05 6.32
N HIS A 50 -5.43 0.75 6.20
CA HIS A 50 -5.37 2.05 5.55
C HIS A 50 -4.31 2.95 6.20
N ARG A 51 -4.39 3.17 7.53
CA ARG A 51 -3.42 4.01 8.25
C ARG A 51 -2.00 3.45 8.17
N ALA A 52 -1.83 2.14 8.34
CA ALA A 52 -0.52 1.52 8.24
C ALA A 52 0.13 1.74 6.86
N LEU A 53 -0.64 1.66 5.77
CA LEU A 53 -0.14 1.89 4.41
C LEU A 53 0.16 3.36 4.12
N ILE A 54 -0.65 4.29 4.63
CA ILE A 54 -0.34 5.73 4.54
C ILE A 54 0.98 6.03 5.25
N GLU A 55 1.13 5.59 6.49
CA GLU A 55 2.37 5.81 7.26
C GLU A 55 3.57 5.10 6.60
N HIS A 56 3.35 3.92 6.02
CA HIS A 56 4.38 3.21 5.25
C HIS A 56 4.87 4.04 4.05
N GLY A 57 3.94 4.59 3.26
CA GLY A 57 4.26 5.44 2.11
C GLY A 57 4.98 6.74 2.46
N LYS A 58 4.70 7.30 3.65
CA LYS A 58 5.39 8.49 4.17
C LYS A 58 6.79 8.18 4.71
N SER A 59 6.94 7.04 5.38
CA SER A 59 8.14 6.76 6.19
C SER A 59 9.26 6.07 5.43
N HIS A 60 8.95 5.28 4.40
CA HIS A 60 9.94 4.45 3.72
C HIS A 60 10.53 5.11 2.48
N ASP A 61 11.65 4.56 2.02
CA ASP A 61 12.33 5.05 0.82
C ASP A 61 11.81 4.35 -0.43
N ILE A 62 11.86 5.09 -1.54
CA ILE A 62 11.63 4.53 -2.86
C ILE A 62 12.78 3.58 -3.20
N VAL A 63 12.42 2.33 -3.49
CA VAL A 63 13.35 1.31 -3.97
C VAL A 63 13.35 1.20 -5.50
N ARG A 64 12.28 1.64 -6.15
CA ARG A 64 12.18 1.68 -7.61
C ARG A 64 11.21 2.76 -8.09
N THR A 65 11.61 3.46 -9.15
CA THR A 65 10.76 4.38 -9.91
C THR A 65 10.61 3.85 -11.34
N THR A 66 9.39 3.85 -11.86
CA THR A 66 9.08 3.42 -13.25
C THR A 66 8.16 4.43 -13.91
N THR A 67 8.64 5.11 -14.96
CA THR A 67 7.80 5.95 -15.80
C THR A 67 6.93 5.08 -16.71
N THR A 68 5.64 5.39 -16.78
CA THR A 68 4.66 4.70 -17.64
C THR A 68 3.88 5.73 -18.46
N ASN A 69 3.10 5.25 -19.44
CA ASN A 69 2.23 6.14 -20.23
C ASN A 69 1.17 6.88 -19.37
N PHE A 70 0.85 6.36 -18.18
CA PHE A 70 -0.15 6.95 -17.29
C PHE A 70 0.45 7.96 -16.30
N GLY A 71 1.75 7.88 -16.03
CA GLY A 71 2.41 8.63 -14.97
C GLY A 71 3.60 7.87 -14.38
N GLU A 72 4.09 8.34 -13.24
CA GLU A 72 5.26 7.78 -12.57
C GLU A 72 4.85 6.85 -11.44
N LYS A 73 5.35 5.62 -11.47
CA LYS A 73 5.11 4.61 -10.43
C LYS A 73 6.29 4.54 -9.49
N PHE A 74 5.99 4.43 -8.20
CA PHE A 74 6.96 4.33 -7.13
C PHE A 74 6.71 3.05 -6.34
N GLU A 75 7.76 2.27 -6.13
CA GLU A 75 7.76 1.12 -5.23
C GLU A 75 8.56 1.48 -3.99
N LEU A 76 7.97 1.29 -2.82
CA LEU A 76 8.58 1.51 -1.51
C LEU A 76 8.59 0.19 -0.76
N SER A 77 9.69 -0.17 -0.11
CA SER A 77 9.79 -1.39 0.70
C SER A 77 10.20 -1.07 2.13
N GLY A 78 9.60 -1.78 3.08
CA GLY A 78 9.93 -1.65 4.49
C GLY A 78 8.90 -2.27 5.42
N PRO A 79 9.15 -2.23 6.75
CA PRO A 79 8.25 -2.75 7.76
C PRO A 79 6.89 -2.03 7.78
N LEU A 80 5.82 -2.81 7.83
CA LEU A 80 4.45 -2.37 8.07
C LEU A 80 4.04 -2.71 9.51
N VAL A 81 3.60 -1.69 10.25
CA VAL A 81 3.11 -1.86 11.62
C VAL A 81 1.77 -2.58 11.60
N SER A 82 1.70 -3.73 12.28
CA SER A 82 0.52 -4.60 12.26
C SER A 82 -0.28 -4.56 13.57
N PRO A 83 -1.60 -4.81 13.54
CA PRO A 83 -2.46 -4.85 14.73
C PRO A 83 -2.02 -5.82 15.82
N ASP A 84 -1.37 -6.92 15.43
CA ASP A 84 -0.87 -7.92 16.38
C ASP A 84 0.52 -7.57 16.98
N GLY A 85 1.04 -6.38 16.67
CA GLY A 85 2.32 -5.88 17.16
C GLY A 85 3.55 -6.37 16.38
N ARG A 86 3.39 -7.29 15.43
CA ARG A 86 4.49 -7.74 14.57
C ARG A 86 4.73 -6.74 13.43
N LEU A 87 5.94 -6.78 12.88
CA LEU A 87 6.30 -6.05 11.68
C LEU A 87 6.34 -7.02 10.50
N SER A 88 5.60 -6.70 9.44
CA SER A 88 5.65 -7.44 8.18
C SER A 88 6.39 -6.62 7.13
N ILE A 89 7.39 -7.18 6.44
CA ILE A 89 8.03 -6.47 5.33
C ILE A 89 7.08 -6.48 4.14
N VAL A 90 6.77 -5.29 3.65
CA VAL A 90 5.80 -5.08 2.57
C VAL A 90 6.37 -4.11 1.56
N ARG A 91 6.12 -4.40 0.29
CA ARG A 91 6.31 -3.46 -0.80
C ARG A 91 4.99 -2.83 -1.18
N SER A 92 4.89 -1.51 -1.01
CA SER A 92 3.76 -0.71 -1.47
C SER A 92 4.10 -0.07 -2.82
N VAL A 93 3.10 0.04 -3.68
CA VAL A 93 3.21 0.63 -5.01
C VAL A 93 2.25 1.78 -5.12
N TRP A 94 2.77 2.92 -5.56
CA TRP A 94 2.05 4.17 -5.72
C TRP A 94 2.22 4.69 -7.15
N ILE A 95 1.26 5.48 -7.62
CA ILE A 95 1.35 6.18 -8.90
C ILE A 95 0.99 7.65 -8.72
N ILE A 96 1.75 8.54 -9.35
CA ILE A 96 1.34 9.91 -9.60
C ILE A 96 1.01 10.00 -11.08
N TYR A 97 -0.25 10.31 -11.42
CA TYR A 97 -0.68 10.42 -12.82
C TYR A 97 -0.06 11.63 -13.50
N LYS A 98 0.05 11.58 -14.83
CA LYS A 98 0.64 12.65 -15.63
C LYS A 98 -0.14 13.95 -15.45
N GLY A 99 0.54 15.00 -14.98
CA GLY A 99 -0.07 16.31 -14.71
C GLY A 99 -0.79 16.40 -13.35
N GLU A 100 -0.72 15.34 -12.53
CA GLU A 100 -1.16 15.37 -11.14
C GLU A 100 0.05 15.43 -10.20
N GLU A 101 -0.22 15.73 -8.93
CA GLU A 101 0.76 15.76 -7.86
C GLU A 101 0.42 14.77 -6.73
N ILE A 102 -0.74 14.12 -6.80
CA ILE A 102 -1.30 13.31 -5.72
C ILE A 102 -0.88 11.84 -5.90
N PRO A 103 -0.17 11.24 -4.92
CA PRO A 103 0.13 9.82 -4.95
C PRO A 103 -1.12 9.00 -4.69
N ARG A 104 -1.39 8.05 -5.58
CA ARG A 104 -2.51 7.12 -5.45
C ARG A 104 -2.00 5.71 -5.26
N PHE A 105 -2.60 5.00 -4.32
CA PHE A 105 -2.21 3.65 -4.01
C PHE A 105 -2.61 2.67 -5.10
N VAL A 106 -1.65 1.89 -5.58
CA VAL A 106 -1.88 0.86 -6.59
C VAL A 106 -2.13 -0.48 -5.91
N THR A 107 -1.20 -0.92 -5.07
CA THR A 107 -1.21 -2.23 -4.40
C THR A 107 -0.16 -2.31 -3.29
N ALA A 108 -0.27 -3.31 -2.42
CA ALA A 108 0.78 -3.72 -1.49
C ALA A 108 0.94 -5.24 -1.54
N ILE A 109 2.17 -5.72 -1.49
CA ILE A 109 2.53 -7.14 -1.53
C ILE A 109 3.52 -7.48 -0.41
N PRO A 110 3.48 -8.72 0.13
CA PRO A 110 4.59 -9.23 0.93
C PRO A 110 5.87 -9.21 0.09
N ASP A 111 6.97 -8.79 0.70
CA ASP A 111 8.30 -8.84 0.09
C ASP A 111 8.99 -10.19 0.31
#